data_AF-A0A8T6BK62-F1
#
_entry.id   AF-A0A8T6BK62-F1
#
_cell.length_a   1.000
_cell.length_b   1.000
_cell.length_c   1.000
_cell.angle_alpha   90.00
_cell.angle_beta   90.00
_cell.angle_gamma   90.00
#
_symmetry.space_group_name_H-M   'P 1'
#
loop_
_entity.id
_entity.type
_entity.pdbx_description
1 polymer ?
#
loop_
_entity_poly.entity_id
_entity_poly.type
_entity_poly.pdbx_seq_one_letter_code
_entity_poly.pdbx_strand_id
1 'polypeptide(L)' 'ASHPDGKLRLLYECNPMAFLAEQAGGKASDGKERILDIIPETLHQRRSFFVGNDHMVEDVERFIREFPDA' A
#
# COMPACT_ATOMS: atom_id res chain seq x y z
N ALA A 1 -7.83 -15.42 -0.46
CA ALA A 1 -6.77 -15.17 0.54
C ALA A 1 -7.39 -15.12 1.95
N SER A 2 -6.65 -15.45 3.02
CA SER A 2 -7.20 -15.41 4.40
C SER A 2 -7.31 -14.00 5.01
N HIS A 3 -6.83 -12.99 4.29
CA HIS A 3 -6.75 -11.59 4.72
C HIS A 3 -7.10 -10.69 3.52
N PRO A 4 -8.40 -10.45 3.25
CA PRO A 4 -8.84 -9.72 2.05
C PRO A 4 -8.35 -8.26 2.04
N ASP A 5 -8.25 -7.63 3.20
CA ASP A 5 -7.78 -6.24 3.35
C ASP A 5 -6.26 -6.14 3.64
N GLY A 6 -5.51 -7.20 3.33
CA GLY A 6 -4.09 -7.27 3.65
C GLY A 6 -3.80 -7.67 5.10
N LYS A 7 -2.51 -7.90 5.38
CA LYS A 7 -2.03 -8.46 6.65
C LYS A 7 -1.42 -7.40 7.58
N LEU A 8 -0.80 -6.38 7.00
CA LEU A 8 -0.07 -5.34 7.72
C LEU A 8 -1.01 -4.24 8.21
N ARG A 9 -0.65 -3.57 9.31
CA ARG A 9 -1.42 -2.51 9.94
C ARG A 9 -0.97 -1.15 9.43
N LEU A 10 -1.95 -0.34 9.06
CA LEU A 10 -1.74 0.95 8.46
C LEU A 10 -0.86 1.86 9.33
N LEU A 11 -1.22 2.03 10.60
CA LEU A 11 -0.61 3.05 11.46
C LEU A 11 0.85 2.79 11.85
N TYR A 12 1.21 1.54 12.09
CA TYR A 12 2.50 1.20 12.72
C TYR A 12 3.32 0.14 11.97
N GLU A 13 2.85 -0.30 10.80
CA GLU A 13 3.66 -1.10 9.86
C GLU A 13 3.74 -0.39 8.50
N CYS A 14 2.60 -0.03 7.90
CA CYS A 14 2.59 0.58 6.56
C CYS A 14 3.07 2.04 6.54
N ASN A 15 2.50 2.90 7.39
CA ASN A 15 2.81 4.35 7.39
C ASN A 15 4.30 4.63 7.67
N PRO A 16 4.95 4.01 8.68
CA PRO A 16 6.37 4.24 8.92
C PRO A 16 7.24 3.80 7.73
N MET A 17 6.94 2.64 7.13
CA MET A 17 7.69 2.13 5.98
C MET A 17 7.45 2.95 4.71
N ALA A 18 6.22 3.39 4.48
CA ALA A 18 5.87 4.28 3.38
C ALA A 18 6.61 5.62 3.48
N PHE A 19 6.65 6.22 4.68
CA PHE A 19 7.38 7.45 4.91
C PHE A 19 8.87 7.31 4.57
N LEU A 20 9.53 6.25 5.07
CA LEU A 20 10.94 6.01 4.76
C LEU A 20 11.19 5.79 3.27
N ALA A 21 10.36 4.97 2.62
CA ALA A 21 10.51 4.66 1.20
C ALA A 21 10.32 5.89 0.32
N GLU A 22 9.31 6.71 0.60
CA GLU A 22 9.07 7.94 -0.17
C GLU A 22 10.14 9.00 0.05
N GLN A 23 10.67 9.13 1.28
CA GLN A 23 11.84 10.00 1.53
C GLN A 23 13.09 9.52 0.80
N ALA A 24 13.18 8.23 0.46
CA ALA A 24 14.24 7.67 -0.36
C ALA A 24 13.96 7.77 -1.88
N GLY A 25 12.88 8.44 -2.29
CA GLY A 25 12.48 8.58 -3.69
C GLY A 25 11.70 7.39 -4.26
N GLY A 26 11.24 6.47 -3.41
CA GLY A 26 10.35 5.38 -3.77
C GLY A 26 8.87 5.77 -3.72
N LYS A 27 8.00 4.76 -3.90
CA LYS A 27 6.54 4.89 -3.82
C LYS A 27 5.96 3.85 -2.86
N ALA A 28 4.87 4.19 -2.19
CA ALA A 28 4.10 3.27 -1.36
C ALA A 28 2.59 3.38 -1.64
N SER A 29 1.95 2.25 -1.93
CA SER A 29 0.55 2.16 -2.35
C SER A 29 -0.14 0.95 -1.74
N ASP A 30 -1.44 1.00 -1.51
CA ASP A 30 -2.25 -0.19 -1.21
C ASP A 30 -2.72 -0.93 -2.48
N GLY A 31 -2.28 -0.46 -3.65
CA GLY A 31 -2.67 -0.92 -4.97
C GLY A 31 -3.73 -0.04 -5.62
N LYS A 32 -4.34 0.88 -4.87
CA LYS A 32 -5.36 1.82 -5.35
C LYS A 32 -5.06 3.27 -4.93
N GLU A 33 -4.60 3.46 -3.70
CA GLU A 33 -4.33 4.75 -3.09
C GLU A 33 -2.93 4.77 -2.44
N ARG A 34 -2.32 5.96 -2.41
CA ARG A 34 -1.04 6.19 -1.72
C ARG A 34 -1.21 5.98 -0.22
N ILE A 35 -0.31 5.19 0.39
CA ILE A 35 -0.44 4.76 1.79
C ILE A 35 -0.56 5.93 2.77
N LEU A 36 0.24 7.00 2.58
CA LEU A 36 0.26 8.14 3.49
C LEU A 36 -0.96 9.07 3.36
N ASP A 37 -1.79 8.90 2.33
CA ASP A 37 -3.02 9.69 2.14
C ASP A 37 -4.25 8.99 2.76
N ILE A 38 -4.14 7.69 3.09
CA ILE A 38 -5.23 6.92 3.68
C ILE A 38 -5.52 7.42 5.10
N ILE A 39 -6.72 7.96 5.30
CA ILE A 39 -7.22 8.32 6.64
C ILE A 39 -7.64 7.03 7.37
N PRO A 40 -7.04 6.71 8.54
CA PRO A 40 -7.37 5.50 9.29
C PRO A 40 -8.76 5.61 9.94
N GLU A 41 -9.59 4.58 9.77
CA GLU A 41 -10.90 4.42 10.41
C GLU A 41 -10.80 3.74 11.78
N THR A 42 -9.80 2.87 11.97
CA THR A 42 -9.57 2.14 13.23
C THR A 42 -8.08 2.02 13.57
N LEU A 43 -7.77 1.88 14.87
CA LEU A 43 -6.38 1.79 15.36
C LEU A 43 -5.61 0.59 14.79
N HIS A 44 -6.29 -0.54 14.54
CA HIS A 44 -5.67 -1.77 14.03
C HIS A 44 -6.03 -2.07 12.58
N GLN A 45 -6.44 -1.03 11.82
CA GLN A 45 -6.80 -1.16 10.41
C GLN A 45 -5.68 -1.82 9.62
N ARG A 46 -6.04 -2.81 8.81
CA ARG A 46 -5.14 -3.48 7.89
C ARG A 46 -5.31 -2.94 6.48
N ARG A 47 -4.22 -2.94 5.73
CA ARG A 47 -4.19 -2.60 4.31
C ARG A 47 -3.24 -3.52 3.55
N SER A 48 -3.53 -3.71 2.26
CA SER A 48 -2.54 -4.17 1.29
C SER A 48 -1.38 -3.16 1.25
N PHE A 49 -0.18 -3.63 0.93
CA PHE A 49 1.00 -2.79 1.03
C PHE A 49 2.02 -3.17 -0.04
N PHE A 50 2.26 -2.24 -0.95
CA PHE A 50 3.26 -2.31 -2.00
C PHE A 50 4.19 -1.12 -1.82
N VAL A 51 5.49 -1.37 -1.71
CA VAL A 51 6.49 -0.33 -1.46
C VAL A 51 7.79 -0.65 -2.18
N GLY A 52 8.44 0.37 -2.74
CA GLY A 52 9.75 0.21 -3.38
C GLY A 52 9.96 1.19 -4.51
N ASN A 53 10.58 0.70 -5.60
CA ASN A 53 10.78 1.47 -6.82
C ASN A 53 9.42 1.94 -7.39
N ASP A 54 9.36 3.20 -7.79
CA ASP A 54 8.19 3.87 -8.33
C ASP A 54 7.56 3.12 -9.51
N HIS A 55 8.35 2.78 -10.54
CA HIS A 55 7.87 2.09 -11.74
C HIS A 55 7.32 0.70 -11.42
N MET A 56 7.96 -0.04 -10.50
CA MET A 56 7.44 -1.34 -10.07
C MET A 56 6.12 -1.23 -9.33
N VAL A 57 5.94 -0.22 -8.48
CA VAL A 57 4.68 0.01 -7.77
C VAL A 57 3.58 0.47 -8.74
N GLU A 58 3.92 1.29 -9.73
CA GLU A 58 3.00 1.67 -10.82
C GLU A 58 2.57 0.49 -11.68
N ASP A 59 3.48 -0.43 -12.00
CA ASP A 59 3.14 -1.67 -12.71
C ASP A 59 2.15 -2.51 -11.90
N VAL A 60 2.34 -2.63 -10.59
CA VAL A 60 1.39 -3.33 -9.71
C VAL A 60 0.02 -2.64 -9.71
N GLU A 61 -0.03 -1.32 -9.55
CA GLU A 61 -1.29 -0.55 -9.62
C GLU A 61 -2.00 -0.75 -10.97
N ARG A 62 -1.24 -0.80 -12.08
CA ARG A 62 -1.78 -1.09 -13.41
C ARG A 62 -2.39 -2.49 -13.46
N PHE A 63 -1.66 -3.52 -13.02
CA PHE A 63 -2.16 -4.89 -13.04
C PHE A 63 -3.42 -5.04 -12.18
N ILE A 64 -3.47 -4.42 -11.00
CA ILE A 64 -4.67 -4.44 -10.14
C ILE A 64 -5.87 -3.78 -10.83
N ARG A 65 -5.63 -2.69 -11.58
CA ARG A 65 -6.69 -1.99 -12.32
C ARG A 65 -7.18 -2.79 -13.53
N GLU A 66 -6.28 -3.47 -14.24
CA GLU A 66 -6.60 -4.28 -15.41
C GLU A 66 -7.27 -5.61 -15.05
N PHE A 67 -6.91 -6.19 -13.90
CA PHE A 67 -7.38 -7.51 -13.45
C PHE A 67 -7.98 -7.45 -12.03
N PRO A 68 -9.13 -6.79 -11.83
CA PRO A 68 -9.71 -6.59 -10.50
C PRO A 68 -10.25 -7.86 -9.83
N ASP A 69 -10.55 -8.89 -10.63
CA ASP A 69 -11.18 -10.15 -10.18
C ASP A 69 -10.20 -11.35 -10.16
N ALA A 70 -8.92 -11.12 -10.41
CA ALA A 70 -7.89 -12.16 -10.43
C ALA A 70 -7.47 -12.64 -9.03
#